data_AF-I7LIN7-F1
#
_entry.id   AF-I7LIN7-F1
#
_cell.length_a   1.000
_cell.length_b   1.000
_cell.length_c   1.000
_cell.angle_alpha   90.00
_cell.angle_beta   90.00
_cell.angle_gamma   90.00
#
_symmetry.space_group_name_H-M   'P 1'
#
loop_
_entity.id
_entity.type
_entity.pdbx_description
1 polymer ?
#
loop_
_entity_poly.entity_id
_entity_poly.type
_entity_poly.pdbx_seq_one_letter_code
_entity_poly.pdbx_strand_id
1 'polypeptide(L)'
;MQRGHAIANSVRVAAVNRVGDEGDIRFFGSSFVTDAFGNVLSRAGKTGEEVFPDREVVGIDCTAMVPGFGAIHCISQQQPSVQGAAPRPE
;
A
#
# COMPACT_ATOMS: atom_id res chain seq x y z
N MET A 1 -6.32 -4.40 6.23
CA MET A 1 -7.22 -3.62 5.35
C MET A 1 -7.06 -4.00 3.88
N GLN A 2 -5.96 -3.68 3.19
CA GLN A 2 -5.87 -3.81 1.71
C GLN A 2 -6.14 -5.20 1.12
N ARG A 3 -5.68 -6.29 1.76
CA ARG A 3 -6.02 -7.66 1.32
C ARG A 3 -7.52 -7.97 1.42
N GLY A 4 -8.22 -7.41 2.41
CA GLY A 4 -9.66 -7.57 2.56
C GLY A 4 -10.43 -6.90 1.42
N HIS A 5 -9.96 -5.74 0.94
CA HIS A 5 -10.55 -5.07 -0.22
C HIS A 5 -10.37 -5.87 -1.52
N ALA A 6 -9.21 -6.52 -1.69
CA ALA A 6 -8.96 -7.42 -2.82
C ALA A 6 -9.99 -8.55 -2.87
N ILE A 7 -10.24 -9.20 -1.73
CA ILE A 7 -11.23 -10.27 -1.58
C ILE A 7 -12.66 -9.77 -1.80
N ALA A 8 -13.03 -8.68 -1.12
CA ALA A 8 -14.40 -8.16 -1.16
C ALA A 8 -14.84 -7.71 -2.56
N ASN A 9 -13.89 -7.24 -3.38
CA ASN A 9 -14.19 -6.71 -4.70
C ASN A 9 -13.73 -7.64 -5.84
N SER A 10 -13.14 -8.80 -5.53
CA SER A 10 -12.59 -9.74 -6.51
C SER A 10 -11.58 -9.08 -7.47
N VAL A 11 -10.73 -8.19 -6.96
CA VAL A 11 -9.72 -7.46 -7.74
C VAL A 11 -8.31 -7.69 -7.20
N ARG A 12 -7.31 -7.53 -8.08
CA ARG A 12 -5.91 -7.45 -7.64
C ARG A 12 -5.64 -6.08 -7.01
N VAL A 13 -4.83 -6.05 -5.96
CA VAL A 13 -4.44 -4.79 -5.29
C VAL A 13 -2.92 -4.72 -5.20
N ALA A 14 -2.37 -3.55 -5.56
CA ALA A 14 -0.98 -3.18 -5.28
C ALA A 14 -0.98 -2.08 -4.21
N ALA A 15 -0.41 -2.38 -3.05
CA ALA A 15 -0.22 -1.43 -1.97
C ALA A 15 1.23 -0.92 -2.00
N VAL A 16 1.40 0.40 -2.13
CA VAL A 16 2.70 1.06 -2.21
C VAL A 16 2.97 1.76 -0.89
N ASN A 17 4.16 1.54 -0.34
CA ASN A 17 4.63 2.09 0.92
C ASN A 17 6.01 2.73 0.74
N ARG A 18 6.25 3.80 1.50
CA ARG A 18 7.55 4.47 1.57
C ARG A 18 8.52 3.71 2.48
N VAL A 19 9.82 3.86 2.25
CA VAL A 19 10.92 3.34 3.07
C VAL A 19 11.84 4.47 3.54
N GLY A 20 12.61 4.21 4.58
CA GLY A 20 13.67 5.12 5.03
C GLY A 20 13.22 6.15 6.06
N ASP A 21 14.12 7.08 6.34
CA ASP A 21 13.95 8.08 7.41
C ASP A 21 13.85 9.49 6.80
N GLU A 22 12.82 10.24 7.18
CA GLU A 22 12.63 11.65 6.84
C GLU A 22 12.56 12.46 8.14
N GLY A 23 13.68 13.07 8.53
CA GLY A 23 13.82 13.71 9.84
C GLY A 23 13.63 12.68 10.96
N ASP A 24 12.76 13.00 11.91
CA ASP A 24 12.41 12.08 13.01
C ASP A 24 11.40 11.00 12.59
N ILE A 25 10.99 10.92 11.33
CA ILE A 25 9.95 9.98 10.89
C ILE A 25 10.60 8.79 10.19
N ARG A 26 10.24 7.56 10.61
CA ARG A 26 10.65 6.32 9.93
C ARG A 26 9.49 5.67 9.17
N PHE A 27 9.69 5.43 7.88
CA PHE A 27 8.80 4.67 7.02
C PHE A 27 9.25 3.21 6.90
N PHE A 28 8.28 2.29 6.98
CA PHE A 28 8.54 0.85 7.18
C PHE A 28 8.43 -0.03 5.92
N GLY A 29 8.26 0.57 4.75
CA GLY A 29 8.18 -0.16 3.48
C GLY A 29 7.10 -1.23 3.46
N SER A 30 7.46 -2.42 2.99
CA SER A 30 6.56 -3.58 2.90
C SER A 30 5.43 -3.41 1.87
N SER A 31 5.70 -2.68 0.78
CA SER A 31 4.83 -2.67 -0.41
C SER A 31 4.53 -4.09 -0.85
N PHE A 32 3.34 -4.35 -1.38
CA PHE A 32 2.97 -5.70 -1.82
C PHE A 32 1.90 -5.70 -2.90
N VAL A 33 1.85 -6.79 -3.66
CA VAL A 33 0.80 -7.08 -4.64
C VAL A 33 0.06 -8.33 -4.20
N THR A 34 -1.27 -8.32 -4.33
CA THR A 34 -2.14 -9.43 -3.97
C THR A 34 -3.13 -9.77 -5.08
N ASP A 35 -3.50 -11.05 -5.17
CA ASP A 35 -4.58 -11.50 -6.05
C ASP A 35 -5.97 -11.23 -5.45
N ALA A 36 -7.02 -11.56 -6.21
CA ALA A 36 -8.43 -11.41 -5.81
C ALA A 36 -8.86 -12.30 -4.62
N PHE A 37 -8.04 -13.28 -4.23
CA PHE A 37 -8.27 -14.12 -3.05
C PHE A 37 -7.46 -13.63 -1.83
N GLY A 38 -6.73 -12.53 -1.98
CA GLY A 38 -5.88 -11.99 -0.93
C GLY A 38 -4.56 -12.74 -0.77
N ASN A 39 -4.15 -13.60 -1.69
CA ASN A 39 -2.81 -14.19 -1.67
C ASN A 39 -1.78 -13.15 -2.08
N VAL A 40 -0.66 -13.06 -1.37
CA VAL A 40 0.41 -12.11 -1.68
C VAL A 40 1.27 -12.69 -2.80
N LEU A 41 1.26 -12.04 -3.97
CA LEU A 41 2.00 -12.47 -5.16
C LEU A 41 3.44 -11.95 -5.15
N SER A 42 3.67 -10.80 -4.52
CA SER A 42 5.00 -10.23 -4.32
C SER A 42 4.99 -9.25 -3.15
N ARG A 43 6.13 -9.10 -2.48
CA ARG A 43 6.31 -8.24 -1.32
C ARG A 43 7.71 -7.64 -1.34
N ALA A 44 7.77 -6.33 -1.19
CA ALA A 44 9.00 -5.58 -1.03
C ALA A 44 9.55 -5.69 0.40
N GLY A 45 10.84 -5.44 0.55
CA GLY A 45 11.51 -5.25 1.82
C GLY A 45 11.04 -4.03 2.62
N LYS A 46 11.67 -3.84 3.79
CA LYS A 46 11.34 -2.75 4.73
C LYS A 46 12.24 -1.52 4.59
N THR A 47 13.38 -1.68 3.93
CA THR A 47 14.49 -0.72 4.00
C THR A 47 14.95 -0.25 2.64
N GLY A 48 14.83 -1.07 1.59
CA GLY A 48 15.21 -0.73 0.22
C GLY A 48 14.04 -0.14 -0.56
N GLU A 49 14.35 0.82 -1.43
CA GLU A 49 13.43 1.21 -2.49
C GLU A 49 13.37 0.08 -3.51
N GLU A 50 12.19 -0.52 -3.63
CA GLU A 50 11.99 -1.71 -4.46
C GLU A 50 10.85 -1.49 -5.44
N VAL A 51 11.10 -1.88 -6.68
CA VAL A 51 10.11 -1.95 -7.76
C VAL A 51 9.86 -3.41 -8.12
N PHE A 52 8.70 -3.70 -8.73
CA PHE A 52 8.37 -5.05 -9.20
C PHE A 52 8.57 -5.13 -10.73
N PRO A 53 9.82 -5.27 -11.24
CA PRO A 53 10.11 -5.12 -12.66
C PRO A 53 9.43 -6.18 -13.55
N ASP A 54 9.14 -7.36 -13.00
CA ASP A 54 8.48 -8.46 -13.71
C ASP A 54 6.94 -8.30 -13.77
N ARG A 55 6.41 -7.14 -13.39
CA ARG A 55 4.97 -6.85 -13.37
C ARG A 55 4.65 -5.73 -14.34
N GLU A 56 3.75 -6.03 -15.28
CA GLU A 56 3.22 -5.04 -16.21
C GLU A 56 2.19 -4.14 -15.52
N VAL A 57 2.34 -2.83 -15.68
CA VAL A 57 1.36 -1.84 -15.23
C VAL A 57 0.41 -1.53 -16.37
N VAL A 58 -0.83 -2.00 -16.27
CA VAL A 58 -1.89 -1.70 -17.23
C VAL A 58 -2.77 -0.59 -16.64
N GLY A 59 -2.80 0.55 -17.32
CA GLY A 59 -3.71 1.64 -16.98
C GLY A 59 -5.16 1.24 -17.28
N ILE A 60 -6.06 1.45 -16.32
CA ILE A 60 -7.50 1.29 -16.51
C ILE A 60 -8.11 2.68 -16.62
N ASP A 61 -8.84 2.94 -17.70
CA ASP A 61 -9.61 4.17 -17.82
C ASP A 61 -10.79 4.14 -16.84
N CYS A 62 -10.60 4.82 -15.71
CA CYS A 62 -11.60 4.95 -14.67
C CYS A 62 -12.57 6.12 -14.90
N THR A 63 -12.55 6.81 -16.05
CA THR A 63 -13.47 7.94 -16.31
C THR A 63 -14.93 7.52 -16.20
N ALA A 64 -15.28 6.30 -16.62
CA ALA A 64 -16.64 5.76 -16.45
C ALA A 64 -17.05 5.54 -14.98
N MET A 65 -16.09 5.43 -14.05
CA MET A 65 -16.36 5.27 -12.61
C MET A 65 -16.59 6.63 -11.91
N VAL A 66 -16.23 7.75 -12.55
CA VAL A 66 -16.43 9.11 -12.01
C VAL A 66 -17.93 9.45 -11.90
N PRO A 67 -18.78 9.26 -12.94
CA PRO A 67 -20.22 9.42 -12.81
C PRO A 67 -20.87 8.47 -11.79
N GLY A 68 -20.25 7.31 -11.54
CA GLY A 68 -20.74 6.30 -10.60
C GLY A 68 -20.41 6.57 -9.13
N PHE A 69 -19.92 7.77 -8.80
CA PHE A 69 -19.49 8.18 -7.45
C PHE A 69 -18.28 7.40 -6.87
N GLY A 70 -17.40 6.83 -7.70
CA GLY A 70 -16.01 6.67 -7.26
C GLY A 70 -15.20 5.52 -7.86
N ALA A 71 -13.88 5.77 -7.88
CA ALA A 71 -12.79 4.80 -8.08
C ALA A 71 -11.91 4.64 -6.81
N ILE A 72 -12.20 5.41 -5.74
CA ILE A 72 -11.45 5.38 -4.47
C ILE A 72 -12.31 4.70 -3.42
N HIS A 73 -12.07 3.42 -3.21
CA HIS A 73 -12.77 2.61 -2.21
C HIS A 73 -12.08 2.64 -0.84
N CYS A 74 -10.77 2.89 -0.78
CA CYS A 74 -10.01 3.00 0.46
C CYS A 74 -8.72 3.80 0.26
N ILE A 75 -8.38 4.68 1.22
CA ILE A 75 -7.07 5.30 1.36
C ILE A 75 -6.46 4.78 2.65
N SER A 76 -5.30 4.12 2.56
CA SER A 76 -4.52 3.75 3.73
C SER A 76 -3.37 4.73 3.92
N GLN A 77 -3.36 5.43 5.04
CA GLN A 77 -2.20 6.19 5.47
C GLN A 77 -1.33 5.29 6.35
N GLN A 78 -0.04 5.17 6.03
CA GLN A 78 0.90 4.60 6.99
C GLN A 78 0.94 5.50 8.23
N GLN A 79 0.93 4.92 9.43
CA GLN A 79 1.29 5.64 10.65
C GLN A 79 2.78 5.36 10.89
N PRO A 80 3.69 6.23 10.40
CA PRO A 80 5.11 6.01 10.60
C PRO A 80 5.48 6.22 12.07
N SER A 81 6.56 5.60 12.51
CA SER A 81 7.07 5.80 13.86
C SER A 81 7.91 7.07 13.93
N VAL A 82 7.76 7.83 15.02
CA VAL A 82 8.70 8.92 15.36
C VAL A 82 9.91 8.32 16.08
N GLN A 83 11.10 8.55 15.55
CA GLN A 83 12.37 8.23 16.17
C GLN A 83 12.65 9.20 17.32
N GLY A 84 13.04 8.66 18.47
CA GLY A 84 13.32 9.47 19.66
C GLY A 84 12.09 9.92 20.47
N ALA A 85 10.88 9.41 20.17
CA ALA A 85 9.70 9.68 20.99
C ALA A 85 9.94 9.27 22.45
N ALA A 86 9.79 10.21 23.38
CA ALA A 86 9.87 9.94 24.81
C ALA A 86 8.92 8.78 25.18
N PRO A 87 9.31 7.90 26.12
CA PRO A 87 8.44 6.81 26.56
C PRO A 87 7.08 7.38 26.99
N ARG A 88 5.99 6.71 26.57
CA ARG A 88 4.65 7.11 26.99
C ARG A 88 4.62 7.12 28.53
N PRO A 89 4.13 8.21 29.16
CA PRO A 89 3.88 8.18 30.59
C PRO A 89 2.89 7.05 30.88
N GLU A 90 3.15 6.36 31.99
CA GLU A 90 2.37 5.22 32.50
C GLU A 90 0.92 5.56 32.82
#